data_AF-A0A1F9LTU3-F1
#
_entry.id   AF-A0A1F9LTU3-F1
#
_cell.length_a   1.000
_cell.length_b   1.000
_cell.length_c   1.000
_cell.angle_alpha   90.00
_cell.angle_beta   90.00
_cell.angle_gamma   90.00
#
_symmetry.space_group_name_H-M   'P 1'
#
loop_
_entity.id
_entity.type
_entity.pdbx_description
1 polymer ?
#
loop_
_entity_poly.entity_id
_entity_poly.type
_entity_poly.pdbx_seq_one_letter_code
_entity_poly.pdbx_strand_id
1 'polypeptide(L)'
;MGQQMNDQEKLVLTKRDEEGCTFTKIGSMLGITPQRARDIYIRQKELRKIEAYGPFAVILPPVCRGRLTIHFGTPDILGRPDKLAAMGGYKMLGLAYFGTWTVTQIAEALHKTGYIDNPKRWLNRKR
;
A
#
# COMPACT_ATOMS: atom_id res chain seq x y z
N MET A 1 -10.63 0.28 8.21
CA MET A 1 -11.02 1.70 8.15
C MET A 1 -10.42 2.28 6.88
N GLY A 2 -11.23 2.46 5.82
CA GLY A 2 -10.77 3.15 4.61
C GLY A 2 -10.66 4.64 4.92
N GLN A 3 -9.54 5.28 4.58
CA GLN A 3 -9.45 6.74 4.66
C GLN A 3 -10.45 7.33 3.67
N GLN A 4 -11.41 8.08 4.18
CA GLN A 4 -12.38 8.79 3.35
C GLN A 4 -11.63 9.88 2.58
N MET A 5 -11.61 9.78 1.24
CA MET A 5 -10.96 10.76 0.37
C MET A 5 -11.61 12.13 0.59
N ASN A 6 -10.80 13.16 0.90
CA ASN A 6 -11.36 14.49 1.14
C ASN A 6 -11.79 15.14 -0.19
N ASP A 7 -12.69 16.12 -0.11
CA ASP A 7 -13.25 16.79 -1.30
C ASP A 7 -12.18 17.45 -2.17
N GLN A 8 -11.10 17.93 -1.54
CA GLN A 8 -9.97 18.56 -2.23
C GLN A 8 -9.18 17.55 -3.09
N GLU A 9 -8.91 16.36 -2.56
CA GLU A 9 -8.22 15.27 -3.24
C GLU A 9 -9.03 14.74 -4.41
N LYS A 10 -10.36 14.62 -4.22
CA LYS A 10 -11.30 14.26 -5.28
C LYS A 10 -11.28 15.30 -6.40
N LEU A 11 -11.31 16.59 -6.05
CA LEU A 11 -11.31 17.66 -7.04
C LEU A 11 -10.01 17.68 -7.85
N VAL A 12 -8.84 17.49 -7.22
CA VAL A 12 -7.56 17.42 -7.93
C VAL A 12 -7.56 16.30 -8.97
N LEU A 13 -8.10 15.12 -8.63
CA LEU A 13 -8.20 13.99 -9.56
C LEU A 13 -9.13 14.30 -10.73
N THR A 14 -10.37 14.73 -10.45
CA THR A 14 -11.36 15.05 -11.50
C THR A 14 -10.86 16.16 -12.42
N LYS A 15 -10.33 17.26 -11.88
CA LYS A 15 -9.80 18.37 -12.70
C LYS A 15 -8.62 17.96 -13.57
N ARG A 16 -7.80 17.01 -13.11
CA ARG A 16 -6.65 16.54 -13.87
C ARG A 16 -6.99 15.46 -14.90
N ASP A 17 -7.74 14.44 -14.49
CA ASP A 17 -8.04 13.25 -15.30
C ASP A 17 -9.20 13.50 -16.29
N GLU A 18 -10.25 14.20 -15.86
CA GLU A 18 -11.48 14.39 -16.65
C GLU A 18 -11.44 15.70 -17.45
N GLU A 19 -10.90 16.78 -16.86
CA GLU A 19 -10.89 18.11 -17.49
C GLU A 19 -9.52 18.53 -18.06
N GLY A 20 -8.47 17.72 -17.87
CA GLY A 20 -7.14 17.98 -18.42
C GLY A 20 -6.43 19.24 -17.88
N CYS A 21 -6.89 19.81 -16.76
CA CYS A 21 -6.32 21.05 -16.20
C CYS A 21 -4.85 20.88 -15.79
N THR A 22 -4.05 21.95 -15.93
CA THR A 22 -2.67 21.98 -15.43
C THR A 22 -2.64 22.10 -13.90
N PHE A 23 -1.57 21.63 -13.25
CA PHE A 23 -1.42 21.75 -11.80
C PHE A 23 -1.41 23.21 -11.33
N THR A 24 -0.95 24.14 -12.17
CA THR A 24 -1.02 25.58 -11.90
C THR A 24 -2.47 26.05 -11.81
N LYS A 25 -3.30 25.69 -12.80
CA LYS A 25 -4.71 26.04 -12.83
C LYS A 25 -5.46 25.41 -11.65
N ILE A 26 -5.20 24.14 -11.36
CA ILE A 26 -5.78 23.44 -10.22
C ILE A 26 -5.38 24.11 -8.90
N GLY A 27 -4.10 24.49 -8.76
CA GLY A 27 -3.60 25.21 -7.59
C GLY A 27 -4.34 26.52 -7.36
N SER A 28 -4.49 27.33 -8.41
CA SER A 28 -5.26 28.58 -8.35
C SER A 28 -6.73 28.36 -7.97
N MET A 29 -7.39 27.31 -8.49
CA MET A 29 -8.79 27.01 -8.17
C MET A 29 -8.99 26.57 -6.70
N LEU A 30 -8.01 25.89 -6.12
CA LEU A 30 -8.08 25.30 -4.78
C LEU A 30 -7.37 26.13 -3.70
N GLY A 31 -6.77 27.27 -4.06
CA GLY A 31 -5.97 28.07 -3.14
C GLY A 31 -4.72 27.34 -2.62
N ILE A 32 -4.13 26.45 -3.43
CA ILE A 32 -2.91 25.69 -3.07
C ILE A 32 -1.80 25.91 -4.09
N THR A 33 -0.57 25.57 -3.70
CA THR A 33 0.55 25.63 -4.65
C THR A 33 0.40 24.57 -5.75
N PRO A 34 0.92 24.82 -6.96
CA PRO A 34 0.92 23.83 -8.04
C PRO A 34 1.63 22.53 -7.63
N GLN A 35 2.69 22.64 -6.81
CA GLN A 35 3.40 21.48 -6.27
C GLN A 35 2.50 20.65 -5.36
N ARG A 36 1.74 21.29 -4.46
CA ARG A 36 0.80 20.59 -3.58
C ARG A 36 -0.28 19.86 -4.37
N ALA A 37 -0.80 20.47 -5.43
CA ALA A 37 -1.76 19.81 -6.34
C ALA A 37 -1.14 18.57 -7.00
N ARG A 38 0.11 18.66 -7.45
CA ARG A 38 0.85 17.53 -8.03
C ARG A 38 1.07 16.41 -7.01
N ASP A 39 1.47 16.74 -5.78
CA ASP A 39 1.71 15.75 -4.73
C ASP A 39 0.43 14.99 -4.37
N ILE A 40 -0.69 15.72 -4.25
CA ILE A 40 -2.01 15.12 -4.03
C ILE A 40 -2.34 14.14 -5.17
N TYR A 41 -2.19 14.58 -6.42
CA TYR A 41 -2.47 13.75 -7.59
C TYR A 41 -1.62 12.46 -7.61
N ILE A 42 -0.31 12.57 -7.39
CA ILE A 42 0.61 11.43 -7.37
C ILE A 42 0.21 10.46 -6.26
N ARG A 43 0.01 10.96 -5.04
CA ARG A 43 -0.38 10.13 -3.88
C ARG A 43 -1.67 9.36 -4.16
N GLN A 44 -2.67 10.03 -4.74
CA GLN A 44 -3.95 9.40 -5.03
C GLN A 44 -3.87 8.37 -6.16
N LYS A 45 -3.07 8.63 -7.21
CA LYS A 45 -2.80 7.62 -8.25
C LYS A 45 -2.09 6.40 -7.68
N GLU A 46 -1.12 6.59 -6.79
CA GLU A 46 -0.48 5.46 -6.10
C GLU A 46 -1.46 4.69 -5.23
N LEU A 47 -2.29 5.38 -4.44
CA LEU A 47 -3.33 4.73 -3.62
C LEU A 47 -4.27 3.88 -4.47
N ARG A 48 -4.80 4.42 -5.59
CA ARG A 48 -5.65 3.65 -6.52
C ARG A 48 -4.95 2.41 -7.08
N LYS A 49 -3.67 2.53 -7.44
CA LYS A 49 -2.87 1.37 -7.89
C LYS A 49 -2.72 0.33 -6.78
N ILE A 50 -2.52 0.77 -5.53
CA ILE A 50 -2.40 -0.12 -4.38
C ILE A 50 -3.74 -0.80 -4.07
N GLU A 51 -4.84 -0.05 -4.11
CA GLU A 51 -6.20 -0.54 -3.87
C GLU A 51 -6.61 -1.64 -4.87
N ALA A 52 -6.10 -1.57 -6.11
CA ALA A 52 -6.32 -2.62 -7.10
C ALA A 52 -5.75 -4.00 -6.69
N TYR A 53 -4.74 -4.03 -5.80
CA TYR A 53 -4.22 -5.29 -5.23
C TYR A 53 -5.02 -5.78 -4.01
N GLY A 54 -5.98 -4.99 -3.52
CA GLY A 54 -6.89 -5.36 -2.45
C GLY A 54 -6.47 -4.93 -1.04
N PRO A 55 -7.26 -5.29 -0.01
CA PRO A 55 -7.16 -4.72 1.34
C PRO A 55 -5.81 -4.93 2.02
N PHE A 56 -5.14 -6.05 1.73
CA PHE A 56 -3.82 -6.36 2.29
C PHE A 56 -2.79 -5.28 1.90
N ALA A 57 -2.74 -4.93 0.62
CA ALA A 57 -1.80 -3.94 0.10
C ALA A 57 -2.04 -2.53 0.66
N VAL A 58 -3.31 -2.19 0.94
CA VAL A 58 -3.70 -0.89 1.50
C VAL A 58 -3.23 -0.74 2.95
N ILE A 59 -3.40 -1.79 3.75
CA ILE A 59 -3.02 -1.79 5.18
C ILE A 59 -1.50 -1.86 5.36
N LEU A 60 -0.79 -2.43 4.39
CA LEU A 60 0.64 -2.63 4.47
C LEU A 60 1.42 -1.29 4.40
N PRO A 61 2.40 -1.05 5.31
CA PRO A 61 3.25 0.13 5.22
C PRO A 61 4.01 0.21 3.88
N PRO A 62 4.25 1.41 3.32
CA PRO A 62 4.95 1.58 2.04
C PRO A 62 6.29 0.86 1.97
N VAL A 63 7.07 0.89 3.06
CA VAL A 63 8.36 0.20 3.17
C VAL A 63 8.21 -1.31 3.02
N CYS A 64 7.17 -1.89 3.62
CA CYS A 64 6.90 -3.32 3.51
C CYS A 64 6.47 -3.70 2.09
N ARG A 65 5.66 -2.86 1.44
CA ARG A 65 5.29 -3.05 0.02
C ARG A 65 6.52 -3.05 -0.88
N GLY A 66 7.39 -2.05 -0.70
CA GLY A 66 8.63 -1.94 -1.45
C GLY A 66 9.52 -3.19 -1.29
N ARG A 67 9.69 -3.67 -0.05
CA ARG A 67 10.47 -4.89 0.23
C ARG A 67 9.89 -6.14 -0.43
N LEU A 68 8.56 -6.31 -0.39
CA LEU A 68 7.87 -7.39 -1.11
C LEU A 68 8.10 -7.28 -2.62
N THR A 69 7.85 -6.11 -3.21
CA THR A 69 8.03 -5.90 -4.66
C THR A 69 9.48 -6.14 -5.11
N ILE A 70 10.47 -5.67 -4.34
CA ILE A 70 11.88 -5.87 -4.64
C ILE A 70 12.25 -7.36 -4.58
N HIS A 71 11.85 -8.05 -3.51
CA HIS A 71 12.24 -9.44 -3.32
C HIS A 71 11.58 -10.38 -4.32
N PHE A 72 10.30 -10.19 -4.61
CA PHE A 72 9.55 -11.04 -5.54
C PHE A 72 9.63 -10.56 -6.99
N GLY A 73 10.28 -9.43 -7.25
CA GLY A 73 10.49 -8.86 -8.59
C GLY A 73 9.22 -8.33 -9.28
N THR A 74 8.08 -8.32 -8.59
CA THR A 74 6.81 -7.86 -9.15
C THR A 74 5.89 -7.27 -8.06
N PRO A 75 5.16 -6.16 -8.36
CA PRO A 75 4.17 -5.62 -7.43
C PRO A 75 2.93 -6.53 -7.29
N ASP A 76 2.72 -7.50 -8.19
CA ASP A 76 1.58 -8.44 -8.15
C ASP A 76 1.54 -9.28 -6.87
N ILE A 77 2.68 -9.43 -6.18
CA ILE A 77 2.74 -10.11 -4.88
C ILE A 77 1.83 -9.45 -3.84
N LEU A 78 1.61 -8.14 -3.95
CA LEU A 78 0.71 -7.38 -3.07
C LEU A 78 -0.75 -7.83 -3.22
N GLY A 79 -1.11 -8.40 -4.37
CA GLY A 79 -2.42 -9.00 -4.64
C GLY A 79 -2.50 -10.49 -4.29
N ARG A 80 -1.45 -11.06 -3.69
CA ARG A 80 -1.36 -12.49 -3.34
C ARG A 80 -1.02 -12.74 -1.86
N PRO A 81 -1.81 -12.18 -0.93
CA PRO A 81 -1.63 -12.38 0.51
C PRO A 81 -1.74 -13.85 0.93
N ASP A 82 -2.52 -14.67 0.21
CA ASP A 82 -2.62 -16.12 0.39
C ASP A 82 -1.26 -16.82 0.28
N LYS A 83 -0.44 -16.44 -0.72
CA LYS A 83 0.89 -17.01 -0.92
C LYS A 83 1.86 -16.59 0.19
N LEU A 84 1.75 -15.34 0.65
CA LEU A 84 2.55 -14.86 1.78
C LEU A 84 2.16 -15.59 3.06
N ALA A 85 0.87 -15.76 3.32
CA ALA A 85 0.37 -16.54 4.46
C ALA A 85 0.89 -17.99 4.43
N ALA A 86 0.85 -18.65 3.26
CA ALA A 86 1.34 -20.02 3.10
C ALA A 86 2.86 -20.17 3.30
N MET A 87 3.65 -19.15 2.94
CA MET A 87 5.11 -19.15 3.11
C MET A 87 5.51 -19.28 4.59
N GLY A 88 4.81 -18.58 5.48
CA GLY A 88 5.12 -18.55 6.91
C GLY A 88 6.19 -17.51 7.26
N GLY A 89 6.03 -16.89 8.43
CA GLY A 89 6.90 -15.79 8.87
C GLY A 89 8.35 -16.20 9.12
N TYR A 90 8.57 -17.43 9.61
CA TYR A 90 9.92 -17.96 9.81
C TYR A 90 10.74 -18.02 8.52
N LYS A 91 10.13 -18.51 7.42
CA LYS A 91 10.81 -18.53 6.10
C LYS A 91 11.05 -17.11 5.60
N MET A 92 10.09 -16.21 5.80
CA MET A 92 10.20 -14.82 5.38
C MET A 92 11.33 -14.08 6.11
N LEU A 93 11.56 -14.36 7.40
CA LEU A 93 12.68 -13.80 8.16
C LEU A 93 14.06 -14.21 7.61
N GLY A 94 14.15 -15.33 6.89
CA GLY A 94 15.37 -15.78 6.22
C GLY A 94 15.64 -15.07 4.89
N LEU A 95 14.73 -14.22 4.41
CA LEU A 95 14.85 -13.53 3.14
C LEU A 95 15.60 -12.19 3.31
N ALA A 96 16.40 -11.85 2.31
CA ALA A 96 17.06 -10.54 2.26
C ALA A 96 16.02 -9.41 2.39
N TYR A 97 16.35 -8.37 3.16
CA TYR A 97 15.49 -7.20 3.45
C TYR A 97 14.29 -7.44 4.37
N PHE A 98 14.06 -8.67 4.87
CA PHE A 98 12.95 -8.99 5.79
C PHE A 98 13.42 -9.16 7.23
N GLY A 99 13.67 -8.05 7.91
CA GLY A 99 13.91 -8.06 9.35
C GLY A 99 12.63 -8.26 10.18
N THR A 100 12.80 -8.55 11.47
CA THR A 100 11.72 -8.80 12.44
C THR A 100 10.56 -7.82 12.33
N TRP A 101 10.86 -6.51 12.30
CA TRP A 101 9.84 -5.48 12.19
C TRP A 101 8.97 -5.62 10.93
N THR A 102 9.59 -5.81 9.76
CA THR A 102 8.86 -5.94 8.49
C THR A 102 7.98 -7.17 8.48
N VAL A 103 8.50 -8.30 8.95
CA VAL A 103 7.74 -9.55 8.98
C VAL A 103 6.57 -9.47 9.97
N THR A 104 6.76 -8.77 11.10
CA THR A 104 5.66 -8.48 12.05
C THR A 104 4.57 -7.62 11.39
N GLN A 105 4.94 -6.57 10.65
CA GLN A 105 3.95 -5.73 9.95
C GLN A 105 3.17 -6.51 8.89
N ILE A 106 3.84 -7.42 8.18
CA ILE A 106 3.19 -8.33 7.23
C ILE A 106 2.24 -9.28 7.97
N ALA A 107 2.66 -9.88 9.08
CA ALA A 107 1.83 -10.76 9.89
C ALA A 107 0.56 -10.03 10.40
N GLU A 108 0.71 -8.81 10.92
CA GLU A 108 -0.42 -7.99 11.36
C GLU A 108 -1.39 -7.68 10.21
N ALA A 109 -0.89 -7.35 9.03
CA ALA A 109 -1.72 -7.07 7.86
C ALA A 109 -2.47 -8.33 7.39
N LEU A 110 -1.79 -9.49 7.33
CA LEU A 110 -2.40 -10.77 6.98
C LEU A 110 -3.52 -11.15 7.98
N HIS A 111 -3.30 -10.92 9.27
CA HIS A 111 -4.30 -11.18 10.31
C HIS A 111 -5.51 -10.24 10.19
N LYS A 112 -5.27 -8.93 10.05
CA LYS A 112 -6.33 -7.94 9.87
C LYS A 112 -7.21 -8.20 8.63
N THR A 113 -6.65 -8.87 7.63
CA THR A 113 -7.34 -9.23 6.39
C THR A 113 -7.83 -10.66 6.35
N GLY A 114 -7.69 -11.42 7.45
CA GLY A 114 -8.26 -12.75 7.61
C GLY A 114 -7.48 -13.90 6.97
N TYR A 115 -6.26 -13.67 6.46
CA TYR A 115 -5.44 -14.72 5.83
C TYR A 115 -4.70 -15.60 6.85
N ILE A 116 -4.53 -15.12 8.08
CA ILE A 116 -3.98 -15.91 9.19
C ILE A 116 -4.80 -15.67 10.46
N ASP A 117 -4.87 -16.69 11.31
CA ASP A 117 -5.58 -16.69 12.58
C ASP A 117 -4.79 -16.00 13.69
N ASN A 118 -3.47 -16.16 13.69
CA ASN A 118 -2.61 -15.68 14.77
C ASN A 118 -1.23 -15.23 14.25
N PRO A 119 -0.91 -13.91 14.32
CA PRO A 119 0.38 -13.38 13.91
C PRO A 119 1.58 -14.04 14.61
N LYS A 120 1.49 -14.27 15.92
CA LYS A 120 2.60 -14.87 16.70
C LYS A 120 2.86 -16.30 16.26
N ARG A 121 1.80 -17.08 16.03
CA ARG A 121 1.92 -18.46 15.54
C ARG A 121 2.52 -18.51 14.14
N TRP A 122 2.11 -17.59 13.27
CA TRP A 122 2.62 -17.49 11.91
C TRP A 122 4.13 -17.12 11.86
N LEU A 123 4.58 -16.26 12.78
CA LEU A 123 5.99 -15.90 12.95
C LEU A 123 6.84 -17.05 13.50
N ASN A 124 6.28 -17.85 14.42
CA ASN A 124 7.04 -18.79 15.25
C ASN A 124 6.94 -20.26 14.82
N ARG A 125 6.76 -20.56 13.53
CA ARG A 125 6.61 -21.96 13.08
C ARG A 125 7.95 -22.74 13.14
N LYS A 126 8.45 -23.00 14.35
CA LYS A 126 9.06 -24.29 14.67
C LYS A 126 7.94 -25.32 14.56
N ARG A 127 8.13 -26.31 13.69
CA ARG A 127 7.32 -27.54 13.68
C ARG A 127 7.31 -28.16 15.06
#